data_AF-A0A2G6E490-F1
#
_entry.id   AF-A0A2G6E490-F1
#
_cell.length_a   1.000
_cell.length_b   1.000
_cell.length_c   1.000
_cell.angle_alpha   90.00
_cell.angle_beta   90.00
_cell.angle_gamma   90.00
#
_symmetry.space_group_name_H-M   'P 1'
#
loop_
_entity.id
_entity.type
_entity.pdbx_description
1 polymer ?
#
loop_
_entity_poly.entity_id
_entity_poly.type
_entity_poly.pdbx_seq_one_letter_code
_entity_poly.pdbx_strand_id
1 'polypeptide(L)'
;MNQKEYSVKIFWMNPFTYLAVFTVLVCEWGFITWFQPPFSIMVGVLATGIIVFAAWALIFFKFGSFQQRYSSLPYELERKELETLLKSAAAPFKKPALDLLDLLSNTRQEFQSQIFQQELDSMVSNLRDLSRNHVQLFSRVHQFGTEAQQKKMALILQQQAQSVKNSLEALRSFSGSLTLLDAHPDDHTKMGSNLKAINQELQNVIQEVL
;
A
#
# COMPACT_ATOMS: atom_id res chain seq x y z
N MET A 1 -8.85 -10.17 -3.09
CA MET A 1 -8.05 -11.26 -2.50
C MET A 1 -8.11 -11.09 -0.98
N ASN A 2 -8.36 -12.17 -0.22
CA ASN A 2 -8.90 -12.10 1.13
C ASN A 2 -7.85 -11.58 2.14
N GLN A 3 -8.21 -10.62 3.01
CA GLN A 3 -7.31 -9.99 3.99
C GLN A 3 -6.57 -11.01 4.90
N LYS A 4 -7.19 -12.18 5.13
CA LYS A 4 -6.59 -13.32 5.85
C LYS A 4 -5.46 -14.02 5.08
N GLU A 5 -5.59 -14.20 3.77
CA GLU A 5 -4.57 -14.86 2.94
C GLU A 5 -3.30 -14.00 2.81
N TYR A 6 -3.47 -12.67 2.78
CA TYR A 6 -2.34 -11.74 2.78
C TYR A 6 -1.58 -11.72 4.10
N SER A 7 -2.30 -11.78 5.22
CA SER A 7 -1.69 -11.79 6.56
C SER A 7 -0.79 -13.02 6.78
N VAL A 8 -1.19 -14.17 6.23
CA VAL A 8 -0.38 -15.40 6.27
C VAL A 8 0.87 -15.28 5.39
N LYS A 9 0.76 -14.69 4.18
CA LYS A 9 1.93 -14.46 3.32
C LYS A 9 2.95 -13.52 3.95
N ILE A 10 2.49 -12.43 4.57
CA ILE A 10 3.36 -11.46 5.25
C ILE A 10 4.08 -12.08 6.45
N PHE A 11 3.40 -12.95 7.21
CA PHE A 11 4.01 -13.69 8.32
C PHE A 11 5.18 -14.56 7.84
N TRP A 12 5.00 -15.30 6.74
CA TRP A 12 6.03 -16.18 6.17
C TRP A 12 7.14 -15.44 5.45
N MET A 13 6.88 -14.27 4.85
CA MET A 13 7.93 -13.45 4.23
C MET A 13 8.79 -12.67 5.22
N ASN A 14 8.45 -12.68 6.52
CA ASN A 14 9.16 -11.87 7.50
C ASN A 14 10.52 -12.50 7.88
N PRO A 15 11.66 -11.78 7.73
CA PRO A 15 12.98 -12.28 8.14
C PRO A 15 13.05 -12.66 9.63
N PHE A 16 12.28 -12.00 10.50
CA PHE A 16 12.23 -12.32 11.92
C PHE A 16 11.47 -13.61 12.22
N THR A 17 10.51 -14.01 11.38
CA THR A 17 9.86 -15.33 11.49
C THR A 17 10.87 -16.43 11.18
N TYR A 18 11.67 -16.26 10.13
CA TYR A 18 12.77 -17.20 9.83
C TYR A 18 13.81 -17.24 10.94
N LEU A 19 14.15 -16.09 11.54
CA LEU A 19 15.07 -16.02 12.67
C LEU A 19 14.49 -16.70 13.92
N ALA A 20 13.19 -16.56 14.18
CA ALA A 20 12.51 -17.25 15.27
C ALA A 20 12.50 -18.77 15.05
N VAL A 21 12.14 -19.24 13.85
CA VAL A 21 12.22 -20.67 13.49
C VAL A 21 13.64 -21.20 13.64
N PHE A 22 14.62 -20.47 13.11
CA PHE A 22 16.02 -20.86 13.19
C PHE A 22 16.51 -20.95 14.64
N THR A 23 16.14 -19.98 15.48
CA THR A 23 16.51 -19.98 16.91
C THR A 23 15.91 -21.17 17.63
N VAL A 24 14.62 -21.46 17.40
CA VAL A 24 13.96 -22.64 17.98
C VAL A 24 14.64 -23.93 17.54
N LEU A 25 14.91 -24.09 16.24
CA LEU A 25 15.59 -25.27 15.71
C LEU A 25 17.01 -25.44 16.26
N VAL A 26 17.79 -24.37 16.38
CA VAL A 26 19.15 -24.42 16.93
C VAL A 26 19.12 -24.77 18.43
N CYS A 27 18.18 -24.20 19.19
CA CYS A 27 18.01 -24.50 20.61
C CYS A 27 17.58 -25.96 20.83
N GLU A 28 16.60 -26.44 20.08
CA GLU A 28 16.13 -27.84 20.16
C GLU A 28 17.23 -28.81 19.73
N TRP A 29 17.89 -28.53 18.61
CA TRP A 29 19.00 -29.36 18.11
C TRP A 29 20.15 -29.42 19.12
N GLY A 30 20.57 -28.26 19.64
CA GLY A 30 21.63 -28.15 20.64
C GLY A 30 21.27 -28.91 21.93
N PHE A 31 20.01 -28.83 22.37
CA PHE A 31 19.54 -29.58 23.53
C PHE A 31 19.55 -31.10 23.30
N ILE A 32 19.03 -31.56 22.17
CA ILE A 32 18.96 -33.00 21.85
C ILE A 32 20.36 -33.60 21.70
N THR A 33 21.25 -32.91 20.99
CA THR A 33 22.61 -33.40 20.72
C THR A 33 23.49 -33.41 21.97
N TRP A 34 23.37 -32.41 22.85
CA TRP A 34 24.22 -32.32 24.04
C TRP A 34 23.71 -33.19 25.19
N PHE A 35 22.40 -33.23 25.43
CA PHE A 35 21.83 -33.90 26.60
C PHE A 35 21.30 -35.31 26.35
N GLN A 36 21.11 -35.71 25.08
CA GLN A 36 20.54 -37.01 24.68
C GLN A 36 19.35 -37.44 25.56
N PRO A 37 18.31 -36.59 25.67
CA PRO A 37 17.24 -36.80 26.63
C PRO A 37 16.43 -38.08 26.33
N PRO A 38 15.88 -38.75 27.36
CA PRO A 38 14.93 -39.84 27.16
C PRO A 38 13.69 -39.34 26.39
N PHE A 39 13.03 -40.25 25.66
CA PHE A 39 11.97 -39.93 24.71
C PHE A 39 10.85 -39.02 25.26
N SER A 40 10.45 -39.20 26.51
CA SER A 40 9.43 -38.37 27.18
C SER A 40 9.84 -36.90 27.29
N ILE A 41 11.11 -36.63 27.60
CA ILE A 41 11.67 -35.27 27.70
C ILE A 41 11.84 -34.66 26.31
N MET A 42 12.25 -35.47 25.31
CA MET A 42 12.36 -35.03 23.92
C MET A 42 11.01 -34.50 23.38
N VAL A 43 9.92 -35.22 23.61
CA VAL A 43 8.57 -34.79 23.24
C VAL A 43 8.17 -33.50 23.96
N GLY A 44 8.54 -33.35 25.24
CA GLY A 44 8.29 -32.13 26.01
C GLY A 44 9.01 -30.91 25.45
N VAL A 45 10.27 -31.07 25.01
CA VAL A 45 11.07 -30.00 24.41
C VAL A 45 10.46 -29.56 23.07
N LEU A 46 10.11 -30.51 22.20
CA LEU A 46 9.45 -30.22 20.92
C LEU A 46 8.10 -29.51 21.11
N ALA A 47 7.30 -29.96 22.09
CA ALA A 47 6.04 -29.31 22.43
C ALA A 47 6.26 -27.86 22.91
N THR A 48 7.33 -27.63 23.68
CA THR A 48 7.70 -26.29 24.15
C THR A 48 8.12 -25.39 23.00
N GLY A 49 8.89 -25.88 22.03
CA GLY A 49 9.25 -25.13 20.83
C GLY A 49 8.04 -24.74 19.99
N ILE A 50 7.06 -25.65 19.83
CA ILE A 50 5.79 -25.35 19.17
C ILE A 50 5.02 -24.24 19.92
N ILE A 51 4.97 -24.30 21.25
CA ILE A 51 4.30 -23.27 22.06
C ILE A 51 5.00 -21.91 21.92
N VAL A 52 6.33 -21.87 21.95
CA VAL A 52 7.11 -20.65 21.75
C VAL A 52 6.87 -20.07 20.35
N PHE A 53 6.82 -20.92 19.33
CA PHE A 53 6.52 -20.49 17.96
C PHE A 53 5.08 -19.96 17.83
N ALA A 54 4.11 -20.61 18.48
CA ALA A 54 2.73 -20.13 18.53
C ALA A 54 2.61 -18.79 19.27
N ALA A 55 3.36 -18.61 20.36
CA ALA A 55 3.44 -17.35 21.08
C ALA A 55 4.06 -16.23 20.20
N TRP A 56 5.07 -16.54 19.40
CA TRP A 56 5.62 -15.60 18.42
C TRP A 56 4.57 -15.17 17.39
N ALA A 57 3.80 -16.12 16.84
CA ALA A 57 2.70 -15.80 15.93
C ALA A 57 1.67 -14.87 16.59
N LEU A 58 1.28 -15.14 17.84
CA LEU A 58 0.36 -14.27 18.59
C LEU A 58 0.94 -12.87 18.82
N ILE A 59 2.21 -12.76 19.18
CA ILE A 59 2.90 -11.46 19.36
C ILE A 59 2.93 -10.69 18.04
N PHE A 60 3.25 -11.37 16.94
CA PHE A 60 3.27 -10.80 15.60
C PHE A 60 1.92 -10.20 15.18
N PHE A 61 0.82 -10.88 15.48
CA PHE A 61 -0.53 -10.40 15.17
C PHE A 61 -1.04 -9.33 16.15
N LYS A 62 -0.56 -9.32 17.41
CA LYS A 62 -1.10 -8.44 18.46
C LYS A 62 -0.37 -7.10 18.60
N PHE A 63 0.91 -7.01 18.20
CA PHE A 63 1.65 -5.75 18.23
C PHE A 63 1.37 -4.90 16.98
N GLY A 64 0.45 -3.95 17.11
CA GLY A 64 0.10 -2.98 16.06
C GLY A 64 1.30 -2.15 15.54
N SER A 65 2.36 -1.99 16.34
CA SER A 65 3.59 -1.30 15.94
C SER A 65 4.40 -2.04 14.87
N PHE A 66 4.29 -3.37 14.79
CA PHE A 66 4.84 -4.15 13.67
C PHE A 66 3.97 -4.03 12.42
N GLN A 67 2.64 -4.01 12.57
CA GLN A 67 1.71 -3.76 11.46
C GLN A 67 1.95 -2.40 10.81
N GLN A 68 2.26 -1.37 11.58
CA GLN A 68 2.56 -0.02 11.09
C GLN A 68 3.86 0.09 10.28
N ARG A 69 4.89 -0.68 10.66
CA ARG A 69 6.20 -0.67 9.97
C ARG A 69 6.28 -1.67 8.82
N TYR A 70 5.37 -2.64 8.77
CA TYR A 70 5.24 -3.61 7.68
C TYR A 70 4.09 -3.29 6.72
N SER A 71 3.17 -2.37 7.04
CA SER A 71 2.20 -1.81 6.09
C SER A 71 2.86 -0.86 5.08
N SER A 72 4.06 -0.36 5.37
CA SER A 72 4.85 0.48 4.44
C SER A 72 5.62 -0.31 3.38
N LEU A 73 6.02 -1.56 3.64
CA LEU A 73 6.69 -2.42 2.65
C LEU A 73 5.87 -2.68 1.36
N PRO A 74 4.57 -3.00 1.42
CA PRO A 74 3.75 -3.11 0.21
C PRO A 74 3.62 -1.76 -0.51
N TYR A 75 3.56 -0.66 0.23
CA TYR A 75 3.49 0.68 -0.35
C TYR A 75 4.76 1.09 -1.10
N GLU A 76 5.95 0.82 -0.55
CA GLU A 76 7.22 1.12 -1.23
C GLU A 76 7.37 0.34 -2.54
N LEU A 77 6.93 -0.92 -2.55
CA LEU A 77 6.95 -1.77 -3.73
C LEU A 77 5.97 -1.23 -4.78
N GLU A 78 4.75 -0.93 -4.36
CA GLU A 78 3.71 -0.32 -5.20
C GLU A 78 4.11 1.06 -5.75
N ARG A 79 4.80 1.88 -4.96
CA ARG A 79 5.35 3.18 -5.39
C ARG A 79 6.38 3.00 -6.49
N LYS A 80 7.37 2.11 -6.31
CA LYS A 80 8.41 1.85 -7.33
C LYS A 80 7.81 1.31 -8.64
N GLU A 81 6.83 0.43 -8.55
CA GLU A 81 6.09 -0.06 -9.71
C GLU A 81 5.36 1.08 -10.43
N LEU A 82 4.68 1.94 -9.67
CA LEU A 82 3.95 3.09 -10.22
C LEU A 82 4.88 4.13 -10.85
N GLU A 83 6.01 4.46 -10.21
CA GLU A 83 7.04 5.33 -10.76
C GLU A 83 7.60 4.78 -12.07
N THR A 84 7.80 3.46 -12.15
CA THR A 84 8.26 2.79 -13.36
C THR A 84 7.22 2.88 -14.48
N LEU A 85 5.95 2.65 -14.16
CA LEU A 85 4.82 2.79 -15.10
C LEU A 85 4.72 4.23 -15.64
N LEU A 86 4.85 5.22 -14.77
CA LEU A 86 4.77 6.65 -15.11
C LEU A 86 5.90 7.13 -16.02
N LYS A 87 7.02 6.39 -16.14
CA LYS A 87 8.07 6.73 -17.12
C LYS A 87 7.56 6.72 -18.57
N SER A 88 6.57 5.86 -18.85
CA SER A 88 5.96 5.70 -20.18
C SER A 88 4.70 6.54 -20.39
N ALA A 89 4.28 7.32 -19.39
CA ALA A 89 3.12 8.19 -19.48
C ALA A 89 3.44 9.51 -20.21
N ALA A 90 2.40 10.17 -20.74
CA ALA A 90 2.56 11.48 -21.36
C ALA A 90 3.05 12.51 -20.34
N ALA A 91 3.92 13.44 -20.77
CA ALA A 91 4.47 14.51 -19.94
C ALA A 91 3.44 15.30 -19.09
N PRO A 92 2.26 15.72 -19.62
CA PRO A 92 1.28 16.47 -18.83
C PRO A 92 0.63 15.65 -17.71
N PHE A 93 0.63 14.32 -17.79
CA PHE A 93 0.10 13.43 -16.76
C PHE A 93 1.19 13.02 -15.76
N LYS A 94 2.40 12.75 -16.26
CA LYS A 94 3.51 12.20 -15.48
C LYS A 94 3.87 13.04 -14.26
N LYS A 95 4.07 14.35 -14.44
CA LYS A 95 4.53 15.22 -13.34
C LYS A 95 3.47 15.34 -12.24
N PRO A 96 2.20 15.68 -12.52
CA PRO A 96 1.15 15.69 -11.50
C PRO A 96 0.99 14.35 -10.77
N ALA A 97 1.10 13.22 -11.48
CA ALA A 97 0.97 11.90 -10.86
C ALA A 97 2.11 11.58 -9.88
N LEU A 98 3.35 11.95 -10.22
CA LEU A 98 4.50 11.79 -9.32
C LEU A 98 4.38 12.72 -8.11
N ASP A 99 4.04 14.00 -8.33
CA ASP A 99 3.86 14.98 -7.25
C ASP A 99 2.73 14.54 -6.29
N LEU A 100 1.65 13.95 -6.83
CA LEU A 100 0.55 13.39 -6.03
C LEU A 100 0.99 12.16 -5.23
N LEU A 101 1.77 11.26 -5.84
CA LEU A 101 2.31 10.07 -5.17
C LEU A 101 3.24 10.46 -4.01
N ASP A 102 4.09 11.47 -4.20
CA ASP A 102 4.97 12.00 -3.17
C ASP A 102 4.15 12.64 -2.02
N LEU A 103 3.12 13.42 -2.35
CA LEU A 103 2.26 14.05 -1.35
C LEU A 103 1.45 13.01 -0.55
N LEU A 104 0.93 11.96 -1.19
CA LEU A 104 0.28 10.83 -0.53
C LEU A 104 1.25 10.11 0.43
N SER A 105 2.51 9.92 0.00
CA SER A 105 3.54 9.31 0.85
C SER A 105 3.84 10.14 2.09
N ASN A 106 3.98 11.46 1.94
CA ASN A 106 4.27 12.36 3.06
C ASN A 106 3.08 12.42 4.03
N THR A 107 1.87 12.59 3.49
CA THR A 107 0.63 12.65 4.28
C THR A 107 0.41 11.34 5.05
N ARG A 108 0.77 10.19 4.47
CA ARG A 108 0.71 8.89 5.17
C ARG A 108 1.68 8.80 6.36
N GLN A 109 2.87 9.38 6.25
CA GLN A 109 3.85 9.38 7.34
C GLN A 109 3.41 10.27 8.50
N GLU A 110 2.72 11.36 8.20
CA GLU A 110 2.21 12.31 9.19
C GLU A 110 1.01 11.77 9.97
N PHE A 111 0.11 11.01 9.34
CA PHE A 111 -1.15 10.58 9.96
C PHE A 111 -1.26 9.06 10.15
N GLN A 112 -1.47 8.64 11.41
CA GLN A 112 -1.52 7.23 11.81
C GLN A 112 -2.94 6.65 11.96
N SER A 113 -3.99 7.44 11.70
CA SER A 113 -5.38 6.98 11.82
C SER A 113 -5.72 5.89 10.79
N GLN A 114 -6.35 4.80 11.23
CA GLN A 114 -6.66 3.64 10.37
C GLN A 114 -7.63 3.98 9.23
N ILE A 115 -8.67 4.79 9.51
CA ILE A 115 -9.66 5.22 8.50
C ILE A 115 -8.96 6.08 7.43
N PHE A 116 -8.06 6.95 7.88
CA PHE A 116 -7.31 7.83 7.01
C PHE A 116 -6.33 7.06 6.11
N GLN A 117 -5.63 6.06 6.65
CA GLN A 117 -4.74 5.21 5.87
C GLN A 117 -5.47 4.38 4.81
N GLN A 118 -6.69 3.90 5.09
CA GLN A 118 -7.49 3.18 4.10
C GLN A 118 -7.84 4.04 2.88
N GLU A 119 -8.19 5.30 3.10
CA GLU A 119 -8.49 6.23 2.00
C GLU A 119 -7.22 6.57 1.19
N LEU A 120 -6.08 6.80 1.86
CA LEU A 120 -4.81 7.03 1.19
C LEU A 120 -4.37 5.81 0.34
N ASP A 121 -4.51 4.59 0.87
CA ASP A 121 -4.23 3.36 0.12
C ASP A 121 -5.15 3.21 -1.10
N SER A 122 -6.43 3.56 -0.95
CA SER A 122 -7.37 3.57 -2.08
C SER A 122 -7.00 4.60 -3.15
N MET A 123 -6.55 5.80 -2.76
CA MET A 123 -6.08 6.81 -3.72
C MET A 123 -4.87 6.33 -4.51
N VAL A 124 -3.96 5.60 -3.87
CA VAL A 124 -2.78 5.02 -4.54
C VAL A 124 -3.17 3.93 -5.54
N SER A 125 -4.14 3.09 -5.18
CA SER A 125 -4.70 2.10 -6.12
C SER A 125 -5.39 2.77 -7.30
N ASN A 126 -6.20 3.80 -7.06
CA ASN A 126 -6.87 4.54 -8.12
C ASN A 126 -5.88 5.26 -9.04
N LEU A 127 -4.83 5.87 -8.48
CA LEU A 127 -3.75 6.48 -9.28
C LEU A 127 -3.02 5.43 -10.13
N ARG A 128 -2.82 4.21 -9.63
CA ARG A 128 -2.23 3.11 -10.39
C ARG A 128 -3.10 2.69 -11.56
N ASP A 129 -4.39 2.46 -11.34
CA ASP A 129 -5.31 2.05 -12.39
C ASP A 129 -5.46 3.14 -13.46
N LEU A 130 -5.57 4.40 -13.02
CA LEU A 130 -5.59 5.55 -13.93
C LEU A 130 -4.28 5.66 -14.74
N SER A 131 -3.13 5.45 -14.12
CA SER A 131 -1.83 5.48 -14.80
C SER A 131 -1.70 4.36 -15.84
N ARG A 132 -2.20 3.14 -15.54
CA ARG A 132 -2.21 2.03 -16.49
C ARG A 132 -3.09 2.37 -17.69
N ASN A 133 -4.29 2.87 -17.44
CA ASN A 133 -5.21 3.30 -18.49
C ASN A 133 -4.61 4.42 -19.35
N HIS A 134 -3.97 5.41 -18.72
CA HIS A 134 -3.34 6.52 -19.42
C HIS A 134 -2.21 6.06 -20.35
N VAL A 135 -1.30 5.20 -19.86
CA VAL A 135 -0.19 4.66 -20.66
C VAL A 135 -0.71 3.83 -21.83
N GLN A 136 -1.74 2.99 -21.61
CA GLN A 136 -2.35 2.19 -22.68
C GLN A 136 -3.06 3.06 -23.72
N LEU A 137 -3.78 4.10 -23.29
CA LEU A 137 -4.48 5.00 -24.20
C LEU A 137 -3.48 5.85 -24.99
N PHE A 138 -2.42 6.32 -24.35
CA PHE A 138 -1.35 7.09 -24.97
C PHE A 138 -0.62 6.28 -26.05
N SER A 139 -0.30 5.01 -25.78
CA SER A 139 0.31 4.14 -26.79
C SER A 139 -0.65 3.87 -27.97
N ARG A 140 -1.94 3.64 -27.69
CA ARG A 140 -2.97 3.42 -28.72
C ARG A 140 -3.18 4.64 -29.62
N VAL A 141 -3.19 5.85 -29.06
CA VAL A 141 -3.32 7.11 -29.84
C VAL A 141 -2.27 7.22 -30.93
N HIS A 142 -1.04 6.76 -30.66
CA HIS A 142 0.05 6.83 -31.61
C HIS A 142 0.10 5.67 -32.62
N GLN A 143 -0.60 4.57 -32.35
CA GLN A 143 -0.49 3.34 -33.13
C GLN A 143 -1.74 3.05 -33.97
N PHE A 144 -2.91 3.54 -33.57
CA PHE A 144 -4.18 3.12 -34.17
C PHE A 144 -5.24 4.23 -34.19
N GLY A 145 -6.24 4.05 -35.06
CA GLY A 145 -7.48 4.82 -35.11
C GLY A 145 -7.55 5.85 -36.24
N THR A 146 -8.77 6.27 -36.54
CA THR A 146 -9.04 7.41 -37.45
C THR A 146 -8.71 8.73 -36.76
N GLU A 147 -8.54 9.83 -37.52
CA GLU A 147 -8.29 11.15 -36.94
C GLU A 147 -9.35 11.55 -35.88
N ALA A 148 -10.62 11.20 -36.13
CA ALA A 148 -11.71 11.46 -35.19
C ALA A 148 -11.54 10.65 -33.89
N GLN A 149 -11.12 9.38 -33.98
CA GLN A 149 -10.84 8.54 -32.82
C GLN A 149 -9.61 9.04 -32.06
N GLN A 150 -8.55 9.43 -32.76
CA GLN A 150 -7.35 10.00 -32.14
C GLN A 150 -7.65 11.30 -31.39
N LYS A 151 -8.47 12.20 -31.96
CA LYS A 151 -8.93 13.41 -31.26
C LYS A 151 -9.72 13.07 -30.00
N LYS A 152 -10.64 12.11 -30.05
CA LYS A 152 -11.41 11.67 -28.87
C LYS A 152 -10.49 11.10 -27.78
N MET A 153 -9.54 10.25 -28.15
CA MET A 153 -8.59 9.67 -27.21
C MET A 153 -7.65 10.73 -26.62
N ALA A 154 -7.23 11.73 -27.41
CA ALA A 154 -6.44 12.87 -26.91
C ALA A 154 -7.20 13.71 -25.87
N LEU A 155 -8.51 13.93 -26.08
CA LEU A 155 -9.37 14.59 -25.09
C LEU A 155 -9.45 13.81 -23.79
N ILE A 156 -9.60 12.49 -23.86
CA ILE A 156 -9.62 11.63 -22.66
C ILE A 156 -8.26 11.70 -21.93
N LEU A 157 -7.14 11.63 -22.65
CA LEU A 157 -5.80 11.78 -22.05
C LEU A 157 -5.64 13.13 -21.32
N GLN A 158 -6.18 14.20 -21.90
CA GLN A 158 -6.17 15.53 -21.28
C GLN A 158 -7.05 15.58 -20.03
N GLN A 159 -8.24 14.98 -20.05
CA GLN A 159 -9.13 14.89 -18.89
C GLN A 159 -8.47 14.10 -17.75
N GLN A 160 -7.81 12.99 -18.05
CA GLN A 160 -7.06 12.21 -17.05
C GLN A 160 -5.93 13.02 -16.42
N ALA A 161 -5.17 13.77 -17.22
CA ALA A 161 -4.11 14.65 -16.70
C ALA A 161 -4.67 15.76 -15.81
N GLN A 162 -5.80 16.36 -16.21
CA GLN A 162 -6.45 17.40 -15.42
C GLN A 162 -7.02 16.87 -14.10
N SER A 163 -7.60 15.66 -14.10
CA SER A 163 -8.12 15.03 -12.88
C SER A 163 -7.01 14.77 -11.86
N VAL A 164 -5.88 14.20 -12.28
CA VAL A 164 -4.72 14.01 -11.38
C VAL A 164 -4.23 15.34 -10.82
N LYS A 165 -4.21 16.40 -11.65
CA LYS A 165 -3.83 17.74 -11.21
C LYS A 165 -4.81 18.30 -10.19
N ASN A 166 -6.12 18.17 -10.40
CA ASN A 166 -7.14 18.60 -9.45
C ASN A 166 -7.01 17.86 -8.11
N SER A 167 -6.83 16.54 -8.16
CA SER A 167 -6.65 15.73 -6.95
C SER A 167 -5.36 16.08 -6.20
N LEU A 168 -4.29 16.42 -6.91
CA LEU A 168 -3.07 16.97 -6.32
C LEU A 168 -3.32 18.30 -5.61
N GLU A 169 -3.99 19.25 -6.27
CA GLU A 169 -4.30 20.56 -5.67
C GLU A 169 -5.22 20.41 -4.45
N ALA A 170 -6.24 19.56 -4.54
CA ALA A 170 -7.15 19.28 -3.45
C ALA A 170 -6.44 18.62 -2.26
N LEU A 171 -5.58 17.62 -2.50
CA LEU A 171 -4.79 16.97 -1.45
C LEU A 171 -3.79 17.95 -0.82
N ARG A 172 -3.21 18.86 -1.61
CA ARG A 172 -2.25 19.86 -1.11
C ARG A 172 -2.92 20.91 -0.22
N SER A 173 -4.11 21.38 -0.63
CA SER A 173 -4.96 22.25 0.20
C SER A 173 -5.39 21.55 1.49
N PHE A 174 -5.77 20.28 1.37
CA PHE A 174 -6.16 19.45 2.51
C PHE A 174 -4.99 19.21 3.48
N SER A 175 -3.81 18.83 2.99
CA SER A 175 -2.59 18.66 3.80
C SER A 175 -2.20 19.94 4.53
N GLY A 176 -2.26 21.11 3.88
CA GLY A 176 -2.01 22.40 4.54
C GLY A 176 -3.04 22.75 5.63
N SER A 177 -4.30 22.32 5.44
CA SER A 177 -5.37 22.51 6.43
C SER A 177 -5.26 21.52 7.59
N LEU A 178 -4.79 20.30 7.33
CA LEU A 178 -4.59 19.23 8.30
C LEU A 178 -3.55 19.56 9.36
N THR A 179 -2.45 20.24 9.00
CA THR A 179 -1.45 20.72 9.96
C THR A 179 -2.05 21.64 11.03
N LEU A 180 -3.20 22.26 10.75
CA LEU A 180 -3.90 23.17 11.68
C LEU A 180 -5.02 22.47 12.48
N LEU A 181 -5.48 21.29 12.06
CA LEU A 181 -6.67 20.60 12.56
C LEU A 181 -6.37 19.43 13.52
N ASP A 182 -5.10 19.10 13.79
CA ASP A 182 -4.69 17.98 14.65
C ASP A 182 -4.97 18.21 16.16
N ALA A 183 -5.90 19.12 16.50
CA ALA A 183 -6.23 19.52 17.85
C ALA A 183 -7.45 18.78 18.46
N HIS A 184 -8.36 18.19 17.66
CA HIS A 184 -9.60 17.59 18.17
C HIS A 184 -10.01 16.26 17.46
N PRO A 185 -10.48 15.24 18.20
CA PRO A 185 -10.85 13.92 17.64
C PRO A 185 -12.01 13.93 16.64
N ASP A 186 -12.97 14.86 16.79
CA ASP A 186 -14.12 14.99 15.87
C ASP A 186 -13.70 15.39 14.45
N ASP A 187 -12.52 16.01 14.31
CA ASP A 187 -12.01 16.43 13.01
C ASP A 187 -11.54 15.24 12.16
N HIS A 188 -11.15 14.12 12.76
CA HIS A 188 -10.72 12.92 12.01
C HIS A 188 -11.83 12.31 11.13
N THR A 189 -13.10 12.43 11.53
CA THR A 189 -14.22 11.92 10.71
C THR A 189 -14.47 12.81 9.48
N LYS A 190 -14.40 14.14 9.65
CA LYS A 190 -14.48 15.11 8.54
C LYS A 190 -13.26 15.03 7.62
N MET A 191 -12.08 14.75 8.17
CA MET A 191 -10.87 14.49 7.39
C MET A 191 -11.05 13.28 6.46
N GLY A 192 -11.61 12.18 6.97
CA GLY A 192 -11.93 11.00 6.18
C GLY A 192 -12.93 11.29 5.05
N SER A 193 -13.98 12.08 5.30
CA SER A 193 -14.95 12.44 4.25
C SER A 193 -14.35 13.31 3.15
N ASN A 194 -13.44 14.23 3.50
CA ASN A 194 -12.78 15.10 2.52
C ASN A 194 -11.82 14.31 1.63
N LEU A 195 -11.01 13.41 2.21
CA LEU A 195 -10.16 12.50 1.42
C LEU A 195 -11.00 11.62 0.48
N LYS A 196 -12.11 11.08 0.99
CA LYS A 196 -13.01 10.26 0.18
C LYS A 196 -13.56 11.02 -1.03
N ALA A 197 -13.88 12.31 -0.87
CA ALA A 197 -14.32 13.15 -1.98
C ALA A 197 -13.22 13.34 -3.05
N ILE A 198 -11.96 13.55 -2.64
CA ILE A 198 -10.81 13.64 -3.55
C ILE A 198 -10.60 12.30 -4.27
N ASN A 199 -10.71 11.19 -3.53
CA ASN A 199 -10.57 9.85 -4.08
C ASN A 199 -11.67 9.51 -5.10
N GLN A 200 -12.91 9.96 -4.85
CA GLN A 200 -14.02 9.81 -5.80
C GLN A 200 -13.77 10.53 -7.12
N GLU A 201 -13.06 11.67 -7.14
CA GLU A 201 -12.71 12.36 -8.38
C GLU A 201 -11.82 11.50 -9.28
N LEU A 202 -10.80 10.85 -8.72
CA LEU A 202 -9.95 9.90 -9.45
C LEU A 202 -10.75 8.69 -9.93
N GLN A 203 -11.64 8.16 -9.08
CA GLN A 203 -12.44 6.99 -9.40
C GLN A 203 -13.46 7.25 -10.53
N ASN A 204 -14.10 8.42 -10.54
CA ASN A 204 -15.07 8.79 -11.58
C ASN A 204 -14.40 8.81 -12.96
N VAL A 205 -13.19 9.34 -13.05
CA VAL A 205 -12.43 9.39 -14.32
C VAL A 205 -11.96 8.02 -14.78
N ILE A 206 -11.75 7.07 -13.87
CA ILE A 206 -11.51 5.67 -14.23
C ILE A 206 -12.78 5.03 -14.82
N GLN A 207 -13.95 5.28 -14.22
CA GLN A 207 -15.22 4.72 -14.64
C GLN A 207 -15.74 5.29 -15.96
N GLU A 208 -15.50 6.57 -16.26
CA GLU A 208 -15.90 7.19 -17.53
C GLU A 208 -15.13 6.64 -18.76
N VAL A 209 -14.03 5.94 -18.52
CA VAL A 209 -13.13 5.43 -19.57
C VAL A 209 -13.28 3.92 -19.79
N LEU A 210 -13.90 3.19 -18.85
CA LEU A 210 -14.25 1.76 -18.96
C LEU A 210 -15.60 1.58 -19.65
#